data_AF-A0A7Y5V9C1-F1
#
_entry.id   AF-A0A7Y5V9C1-F1
#
_cell.length_a   1.000
_cell.length_b   1.000
_cell.length_c   1.000
_cell.angle_alpha   90.00
_cell.angle_beta   90.00
_cell.angle_gamma   90.00
#
_symmetry.space_group_name_H-M   'P 1'
#
loop_
_entity.id
_entity.type
_entity.pdbx_description
1 polymer ?
#
loop_
_entity_poly.entity_id
_entity_poly.type
_entity_poly.pdbx_seq_one_letter_code
_entity_poly.pdbx_strand_id
1 'polypeptide(L)'
;GRRPRAKLPAEPGELRALPGIGAYTAGAVASFAYGRRAALVDTNVARVLSRVFAPHLSPKRPRELGTIWRIAERGLPRTGSATWTHNQALMELGALVCTARVARCGECPVRAVCATARDARSSETA
;
A
#
# COMPACT_ATOMS: atom_id res chain seq x y z
N GLY A 1 -13.14 -9.62 -36.81
CA GLY A 1 -14.24 -9.20 -35.92
C GLY A 1 -13.67 -8.75 -34.57
N ARG A 2 -14.04 -7.57 -34.09
CA ARG A 2 -13.65 -7.08 -32.75
C ARG A 2 -14.39 -7.93 -31.72
N ARG A 3 -13.68 -8.72 -30.91
CA ARG A 3 -14.31 -9.40 -29.78
C ARG A 3 -15.03 -8.36 -28.92
N PRO A 4 -16.25 -8.62 -28.43
CA PRO A 4 -16.91 -7.72 -27.48
C PRO A 4 -15.96 -7.50 -26.30
N ARG A 5 -15.81 -6.25 -25.83
CA ARG A 5 -14.98 -5.94 -24.67
C ARG A 5 -15.60 -6.62 -23.46
N ALA A 6 -15.05 -7.77 -23.07
CA ALA A 6 -15.46 -8.44 -21.84
C ALA A 6 -15.21 -7.50 -20.66
N LYS A 7 -16.24 -7.31 -19.83
CA LYS A 7 -16.11 -6.54 -18.59
C LYS A 7 -15.25 -7.35 -17.62
N LEU A 8 -14.23 -6.72 -17.04
CA LEU A 8 -13.43 -7.37 -16.00
C LEU A 8 -14.29 -7.61 -14.75
N PRO A 9 -14.03 -8.67 -13.97
CA PRO A 9 -14.69 -8.83 -12.68
C PRO A 9 -14.32 -7.69 -11.73
N ALA A 10 -15.20 -7.39 -10.77
CA ALA A 10 -14.97 -6.35 -9.77
C ALA A 10 -14.29 -6.89 -8.50
N GLU A 11 -14.42 -8.19 -8.23
CA GLU A 11 -13.89 -8.78 -7.01
C GLU A 11 -12.38 -9.08 -7.13
N PRO A 12 -11.57 -8.73 -6.11
CA PRO A 12 -10.14 -9.03 -6.12
C PRO A 12 -9.83 -10.51 -6.30
N GLY A 13 -10.67 -11.40 -5.73
CA GLY A 13 -10.51 -12.84 -5.87
C GLY A 13 -10.67 -13.33 -7.31
N GLU A 14 -11.70 -12.85 -8.01
CA GLU A 14 -11.95 -13.16 -9.41
C GLU A 14 -10.88 -12.58 -10.33
N LEU A 15 -10.43 -11.35 -10.04
CA LEU A 15 -9.33 -10.72 -10.77
C LEU A 15 -8.04 -11.54 -10.65
N ARG A 16 -7.72 -12.06 -9.45
CA ARG A 16 -6.53 -12.91 -9.21
C ARG A 16 -6.57 -14.26 -9.92
N ALA A 17 -7.75 -14.75 -10.31
CA ALA A 17 -7.88 -15.97 -11.07
C ALA A 17 -7.48 -15.79 -12.55
N LEU A 18 -7.36 -14.55 -13.03
CA LEU A 18 -6.94 -14.25 -14.39
C LEU A 18 -5.42 -14.44 -14.56
N PRO A 19 -4.96 -15.00 -15.70
CA PRO A 19 -3.53 -15.17 -15.96
C PRO A 19 -2.75 -13.85 -15.89
N GLY A 20 -1.66 -13.84 -15.14
CA GLY A 20 -0.78 -12.67 -14.99
C GLY A 20 -1.26 -11.60 -14.00
N ILE A 21 -2.41 -11.77 -13.34
CA ILE A 21 -2.92 -10.82 -12.36
C ILE A 21 -2.52 -11.22 -10.94
N GLY A 22 -1.49 -10.55 -10.43
CA GLY A 22 -1.06 -10.66 -9.03
C GLY A 22 -1.96 -9.89 -8.06
N ALA A 23 -1.72 -10.09 -6.75
CA ALA A 23 -2.50 -9.45 -5.68
C ALA A 23 -2.52 -7.91 -5.76
N TYR A 24 -1.39 -7.28 -6.10
CA TYR A 24 -1.30 -5.84 -6.33
C TYR A 24 -2.28 -5.40 -7.44
N THR A 25 -2.18 -6.01 -8.62
CA THR A 25 -2.98 -5.63 -9.78
C THR A 25 -4.47 -5.86 -9.53
N ALA A 26 -4.83 -6.97 -8.87
CA ALA A 26 -6.22 -7.23 -8.50
C ALA A 26 -6.77 -6.18 -7.52
N GLY A 27 -6.00 -5.83 -6.49
CA GLY A 27 -6.36 -4.78 -5.53
C GLY A 27 -6.47 -3.40 -6.17
N ALA A 28 -5.54 -3.07 -7.06
CA ALA A 28 -5.52 -1.81 -7.80
C ALA A 28 -6.73 -1.69 -8.74
N VAL A 29 -7.04 -2.73 -9.53
CA VAL A 29 -8.22 -2.71 -10.41
C VAL A 29 -9.51 -2.64 -9.60
N ALA A 30 -9.66 -3.47 -8.58
CA ALA A 30 -10.84 -3.48 -7.73
C ALA A 30 -11.07 -2.11 -7.04
N SER A 31 -10.02 -1.52 -6.49
CA SER A 31 -10.09 -0.20 -5.84
C SER A 31 -10.30 0.94 -6.85
N PHE A 32 -9.50 0.99 -7.91
CA PHE A 32 -9.47 2.14 -8.82
C PHE A 32 -10.58 2.15 -9.85
N ALA A 33 -10.93 1.00 -10.43
CA ALA A 33 -11.97 0.91 -11.45
C ALA A 33 -13.37 0.70 -10.86
N TYR A 34 -13.46 0.03 -9.70
CA TYR A 34 -14.74 -0.40 -9.12
C TYR A 34 -15.03 0.18 -7.73
N GLY A 35 -14.13 0.98 -7.14
CA GLY A 35 -14.32 1.56 -5.82
C GLY A 35 -14.45 0.51 -4.71
N ARG A 36 -13.92 -0.71 -4.91
CA ARG A 36 -13.98 -1.77 -3.89
C ARG A 36 -13.01 -1.48 -2.76
N ARG A 37 -13.37 -1.92 -1.56
CA ARG A 37 -12.49 -1.89 -0.39
C ARG A 37 -11.41 -2.97 -0.52
N ALA A 38 -10.40 -2.71 -1.36
CA ALA A 38 -9.32 -3.63 -1.67
C ALA A 38 -7.95 -2.96 -1.44
N ALA A 39 -7.06 -3.66 -0.74
CA ALA A 39 -5.70 -3.21 -0.51
C ALA A 39 -4.87 -3.45 -1.77
N LEU A 40 -3.90 -2.57 -1.99
CA LEU A 40 -2.82 -2.77 -2.95
C LEU A 40 -1.51 -2.47 -2.25
N VAL A 41 -0.51 -3.32 -2.47
CA VAL A 41 0.80 -3.16 -1.86
C VAL A 41 1.83 -3.36 -2.96
N ASP A 42 2.37 -2.25 -3.46
CA ASP A 42 3.59 -2.24 -4.28
C ASP A 42 4.82 -2.06 -3.37
N THR A 43 6.00 -1.90 -3.98
CA THR A 43 7.25 -1.70 -3.23
C THR A 43 7.29 -0.40 -2.45
N ASN A 44 6.54 0.63 -2.87
CA ASN A 44 6.46 1.93 -2.21
C ASN A 44 5.56 1.86 -0.98
N VAL A 45 4.34 1.36 -1.16
CA VAL A 45 3.37 1.12 -0.09
C VAL A 45 3.96 0.18 0.95
N ALA A 46 4.61 -0.92 0.53
CA ALA A 46 5.20 -1.87 1.48
C ALA A 46 6.26 -1.21 2.38
N ARG A 47 7.07 -0.31 1.82
CA ARG A 47 8.08 0.46 2.56
C ARG A 47 7.44 1.46 3.51
N VAL A 48 6.42 2.20 3.09
CA VAL A 48 5.70 3.14 3.95
C VAL A 48 5.10 2.40 5.14
N LEU A 49 4.36 1.32 4.89
CA LEU A 49 3.68 0.56 5.95
C LEU A 49 4.68 -0.10 6.91
N SER A 50 5.77 -0.67 6.41
CA SER A 50 6.87 -1.18 7.24
C SER A 50 7.43 -0.08 8.14
N ARG A 51 7.83 1.08 7.60
CA ARG A 51 8.40 2.18 8.41
C ARG A 51 7.43 2.75 9.45
N VAL A 52 6.15 2.89 9.08
CA VAL A 52 5.16 3.50 9.97
C VAL A 52 4.77 2.55 11.10
N PHE A 53 4.51 1.27 10.80
CA PHE A 53 3.86 0.35 11.73
C PHE A 53 4.74 -0.82 12.21
N ALA A 54 5.74 -1.22 11.44
CA ALA A 54 6.50 -2.44 11.71
C ALA A 54 7.95 -2.32 11.20
N PRO A 55 8.76 -1.42 11.78
CA PRO A 55 10.09 -1.06 11.26
C PRO A 55 11.10 -2.21 11.26
N HIS A 56 10.82 -3.26 12.04
CA HIS A 56 11.61 -4.49 12.11
C HIS A 56 11.27 -5.50 10.99
N LEU A 57 10.17 -5.28 10.25
CA LEU A 57 9.76 -6.13 9.13
C LEU A 57 10.34 -5.63 7.81
N SER A 58 10.89 -6.56 7.03
CA SER A 58 11.43 -6.36 5.70
C SER A 58 10.45 -6.82 4.62
N PRO A 59 10.03 -5.94 3.70
CA PRO A 59 9.16 -6.32 2.58
C PRO A 59 9.84 -7.27 1.57
N LYS A 60 11.15 -7.52 1.71
CA LYS A 60 11.89 -8.49 0.90
C LYS A 60 11.71 -9.94 1.37
N ARG A 61 11.25 -10.15 2.61
CA ARG A 61 11.02 -11.50 3.17
C ARG A 61 9.55 -11.89 2.97
N PRO A 62 9.23 -12.98 2.25
CA PRO A 62 7.83 -13.31 1.89
C PRO A 62 6.88 -13.43 3.09
N ARG A 63 7.34 -14.05 4.19
CA ARG A 63 6.54 -14.17 5.44
C ARG A 63 6.17 -12.81 6.02
N GLU A 64 7.10 -11.86 5.97
CA GLU A 64 6.91 -10.52 6.53
C GLU A 64 6.10 -9.62 5.59
N LEU A 65 6.28 -9.79 4.28
CA LEU A 65 5.41 -9.15 3.29
C LEU A 65 3.93 -9.52 3.53
N GLY A 66 3.63 -10.77 3.88
CA GLY A 66 2.28 -11.17 4.28
C GLY A 66 1.74 -10.42 5.51
N THR A 67 2.60 -10.05 6.46
CA THR A 67 2.21 -9.19 7.59
C THR A 67 1.95 -7.75 7.13
N ILE A 68 2.76 -7.22 6.22
CA ILE A 68 2.57 -5.88 5.64
C ILE A 68 1.25 -5.80 4.85
N TRP A 69 0.88 -6.86 4.11
CA TRP A 69 -0.44 -6.95 3.47
C TRP A 69 -1.59 -6.86 4.47
N ARG A 70 -1.51 -7.59 5.59
CA ARG A 70 -2.52 -7.50 6.66
C ARG A 70 -2.62 -6.11 7.28
N ILE A 71 -1.50 -5.39 7.40
CA ILE A 71 -1.51 -3.98 7.84
C ILE A 71 -2.27 -3.11 6.83
N ALA A 72 -2.01 -3.29 5.53
CA ALA A 72 -2.71 -2.55 4.48
C ALA A 72 -4.23 -2.81 4.52
N GLU A 73 -4.66 -4.07 4.61
CA GLU A 73 -6.07 -4.48 4.68
C GLU A 73 -6.80 -3.89 5.90
N ARG A 74 -6.13 -3.83 7.05
CA ARG A 74 -6.66 -3.21 8.27
C ARG A 74 -6.73 -1.68 8.18
N GLY A 75 -5.79 -1.07 7.46
CA GLY A 75 -5.72 0.39 7.26
C GLY A 75 -6.76 0.95 6.29
N LEU A 76 -7.42 0.10 5.50
CA LEU A 76 -8.42 0.55 4.53
C LEU A 76 -9.62 1.24 5.19
N PRO A 77 -10.04 2.42 4.69
CA PRO A 77 -11.29 3.07 5.09
C PRO A 77 -12.51 2.15 4.96
N ARG A 78 -13.57 2.45 5.71
CA ARG A 78 -14.81 1.63 5.71
C ARG A 78 -15.62 1.76 4.41
N THR A 79 -15.43 2.83 3.64
CA THR A 79 -16.18 3.11 2.40
C THR A 79 -15.30 2.98 1.15
N GLY A 80 -15.94 2.70 0.01
CA GLY A 80 -15.27 2.47 -1.26
C GLY A 80 -14.54 3.68 -1.85
N SER A 81 -15.21 4.84 -1.93
CA SER A 81 -14.59 6.07 -2.45
C SER A 81 -13.40 6.54 -1.61
N ALA A 82 -13.48 6.42 -0.29
CA ALA A 82 -12.36 6.72 0.58
C ALA A 82 -11.19 5.73 0.39
N THR A 83 -11.47 4.47 0.01
CA THR A 83 -10.43 3.49 -0.30
C THR A 83 -9.61 3.89 -1.52
N TRP A 84 -10.25 4.44 -2.56
CA TRP A 84 -9.55 4.97 -3.72
C TRP A 84 -8.53 6.05 -3.31
N THR A 85 -9.01 7.07 -2.59
CA THR A 85 -8.17 8.20 -2.13
C THR A 85 -7.05 7.72 -1.22
N HIS A 86 -7.36 6.80 -0.30
CA HIS A 86 -6.38 6.23 0.62
C HIS A 86 -5.25 5.51 -0.13
N ASN A 87 -5.59 4.63 -1.07
CA ASN A 87 -4.60 3.89 -1.83
C ASN A 87 -3.72 4.82 -2.69
N GLN A 88 -4.32 5.80 -3.37
CA GLN A 88 -3.58 6.80 -4.16
C GLN A 88 -2.64 7.61 -3.27
N ALA A 89 -3.13 8.14 -2.14
CA ALA A 89 -2.33 8.90 -1.19
C ALA A 89 -1.16 8.07 -0.63
N LEU A 90 -1.38 6.78 -0.35
CA LEU A 90 -0.33 5.90 0.17
C LEU A 90 0.75 5.60 -0.88
N MET A 91 0.35 5.43 -2.14
CA MET A 91 1.28 5.29 -3.27
C MET A 91 2.12 6.56 -3.46
N GLU A 92 1.48 7.73 -3.53
CA GLU A 92 2.18 9.01 -3.68
C GLU A 92 3.10 9.32 -2.50
N LEU A 93 2.64 9.07 -1.26
CA LEU A 93 3.48 9.20 -0.07
C LEU A 93 4.75 8.36 -0.20
N GLY A 94 4.63 7.11 -0.66
CA GLY A 94 5.78 6.23 -0.87
C GLY A 94 6.69 6.70 -2.01
N ALA A 95 6.11 7.21 -3.09
CA ALA A 95 6.85 7.64 -4.28
C ALA A 95 7.60 8.96 -4.08
N LEU A 96 6.98 9.96 -3.45
CA LEU A 96 7.45 11.35 -3.44
C LEU A 96 8.14 11.76 -2.13
N VAL A 97 7.71 11.20 -0.99
CA VAL A 97 8.13 11.67 0.34
C VAL A 97 8.88 10.59 1.10
N CYS A 98 8.28 9.42 1.29
CA CYS A 98 8.87 8.28 1.99
C CYS A 98 9.72 7.42 1.04
N THR A 99 10.66 8.05 0.33
CA THR A 99 11.46 7.38 -0.71
C THR A 99 12.46 6.36 -0.14
N ALA A 100 12.98 5.47 -0.99
CA ALA A 100 13.86 4.39 -0.56
C ALA A 100 15.23 4.87 -0.05
N ARG A 101 15.80 5.92 -0.67
CA ARG A 101 17.13 6.44 -0.33
C ARG A 101 17.06 7.49 0.78
N VAL A 102 16.51 8.66 0.47
CA VAL A 102 16.44 9.79 1.41
C VAL A 102 14.98 10.18 1.58
N ALA A 103 14.38 9.73 2.68
CA ALA A 103 13.00 10.06 3.01
C ALA A 103 12.90 11.51 3.52
N ARG A 104 11.92 12.26 3.01
CA ARG A 104 11.64 13.64 3.44
C ARG A 104 10.78 13.65 4.70
N CYS A 105 11.33 13.13 5.79
CA CYS A 105 10.57 12.95 7.03
C CYS A 105 9.98 14.25 7.58
N GLY A 106 10.62 15.41 7.34
CA GLY A 106 10.10 16.72 7.75
C GLY A 106 8.80 17.14 7.03
N GLU A 107 8.57 16.65 5.82
CA GLU A 107 7.37 16.91 5.00
C GLU A 107 6.32 15.79 5.14
N CYS A 108 6.64 14.73 5.87
CA CYS A 108 5.81 13.52 5.91
C CYS A 108 4.55 13.73 6.77
N PRO A 109 3.33 13.61 6.20
CA PRO A 109 2.09 13.90 6.92
C PRO A 109 1.81 12.91 8.07
N VAL A 110 2.48 11.75 8.06
CA VAL A 110 2.34 10.72 9.10
C VAL A 110 3.55 10.63 10.03
N ARG A 111 4.48 11.61 9.98
CA ARG A 111 5.72 11.61 10.78
C ARG A 111 5.47 11.45 12.28
N ALA A 112 4.42 12.10 12.80
CA ALA A 112 4.10 12.09 14.22
C ALA A 112 3.81 10.67 14.76
N VAL A 113 3.19 9.82 13.93
CA VAL A 113 2.80 8.46 14.29
C VAL A 113 3.75 7.38 13.76
N CYS A 114 4.69 7.74 12.89
CA CYS A 114 5.65 6.81 12.29
C CYS A 114 6.63 6.24 13.33
N ALA A 115 6.72 4.91 13.44
CA ALA A 115 7.65 4.24 14.35
C ALA A 115 9.11 4.55 13.99
N THR A 116 9.53 4.37 12.73
CA THR A 116 10.91 4.67 12.31
C THR A 116 11.32 6.12 12.60
N ALA A 117 10.42 7.08 12.39
CA ALA A 117 10.73 8.48 12.64
C ALA A 117 10.84 8.82 14.13
N ARG A 118 10.15 8.07 15.00
CA ARG A 118 10.27 8.19 16.47
C ARG A 118 11.60 7.63 16.95
N ASP A 119 11.98 6.45 16.46
CA ASP A 119 13.23 5.79 16.85
C ASP A 119 14.46 6.64 16.47
N ALA A 120 14.44 7.26 15.28
CA ALA A 120 15.50 8.14 14.82
C ALA A 120 15.68 9.41 15.68
N ARG A 121 14.61 9.91 16.31
CA ARG A 121 14.72 11.05 17.24
C ARG A 121 15.45 10.66 18.52
N SER A 122 15.20 9.46 19.03
CA SER A 122 15.83 8.97 20.26
C SER A 122 17.34 8.80 20.11
N SER A 123 17.82 8.47 18.91
CA SER A 123 19.25 8.31 18.61
C SER A 123 20.01 9.62 18.36
N GLU A 124 19.31 10.74 18.18
CA GLU A 124 19.92 12.06 17.91
C GLU A 124 20.06 12.90 19.19
N THR A 125 19.38 12.49 20.27
CA THR A 125 19.43 13.09 21.61
C THR A 125 20.24 12.27 22.63
N ALA A 126 20.90 11.18 22.20
CA ALA A 126 21.79 10.35 23.01
C ALA A 126 23.24 10.58 22.57
#